data_AF-A0A438I4D7-F1
#
_entry.id   AF-A0A438I4D7-F1
#
_cell.length_a   1.000
_cell.length_b   1.000
_cell.length_c   1.000
_cell.angle_alpha   90.00
_cell.angle_beta   90.00
_cell.angle_gamma   90.00
#
_symmetry.space_group_name_H-M   'P 1'
#
loop_
_entity.id
_entity.type
_entity.pdbx_description
1 polymer ?
#
loop_
_entity_poly.entity_id
_entity_poly.type
_entity_poly.pdbx_seq_one_letter_code
_entity_poly.pdbx_strand_id
1 'polypeptide(L)'
;MVEKILEVNPVAINDKNEEKKNVILLAVENRQPEVYELLVKRKFQKESVFRAVDNKGNSALHLAAMLSNYQPWHIPGAALEMQWEMKWYKYVKNSMPPDLFSHHNESEFTPKEIFTEAHSDLVKRGGKWLNSTSTSCSLVSTLICFRHICHCASDFPGAVSGDSHL
;
A
#
# COMPACT_ATOMS: atom_id res chain seq x y z
N MET A 1 -4.73 14.49 -18.41
CA MET A 1 -3.77 15.56 -18.75
C MET A 1 -2.42 14.99 -19.21
N VAL A 2 -1.74 14.19 -18.39
CA VAL A 2 -0.45 13.56 -18.74
C VAL A 2 -0.52 12.77 -20.05
N GLU A 3 -1.58 11.99 -20.26
CA GLU A 3 -1.79 11.23 -21.50
C GLU A 3 -1.65 12.08 -22.76
N LYS A 4 -2.45 13.15 -22.82
CA LYS A 4 -2.53 14.06 -23.96
C LYS A 4 -1.20 14.76 -24.23
N ILE A 5 -0.44 15.08 -23.18
CA ILE A 5 0.92 15.65 -23.34
C ILE A 5 1.84 14.65 -24.03
N LEU A 6 1.81 13.38 -23.60
CA LEU A 6 2.65 12.33 -24.18
C LEU A 6 2.19 11.89 -25.59
N GLU A 7 0.95 12.14 -25.97
CA GLU A 7 0.47 11.96 -27.34
C GLU A 7 0.97 13.07 -28.27
N VAL A 8 0.91 14.33 -27.82
CA VAL A 8 1.38 15.48 -28.61
C VAL A 8 2.90 15.54 -28.66
N ASN A 9 3.58 15.23 -27.55
CA ASN A 9 5.04 15.26 -27.44
C ASN A 9 5.57 14.01 -26.71
N PRO A 10 5.74 12.87 -27.42
CA PRO A 10 6.21 11.62 -26.83
C PRO A 10 7.64 11.67 -26.28
N VAL A 11 8.47 12.65 -26.68
CA VAL A 11 9.84 12.77 -26.17
C VAL A 11 9.91 13.37 -24.77
N ALA A 12 8.87 14.10 -24.34
CA ALA A 12 8.78 14.72 -23.02
C ALA A 12 8.86 13.71 -21.86
N ILE A 13 8.60 12.42 -22.11
CA ILE A 13 8.78 11.35 -21.12
C ILE A 13 10.24 11.23 -20.62
N ASN A 14 11.20 11.71 -21.42
CA ASN A 14 12.62 11.72 -21.08
C ASN A 14 13.04 12.97 -20.30
N ASP A 15 12.17 13.99 -20.22
CA ASP A 15 12.50 15.24 -19.56
C ASP A 15 12.72 14.99 -18.08
N LYS A 16 13.69 15.72 -17.52
CA LYS A 16 14.11 15.58 -16.14
C LYS A 16 14.01 16.92 -15.46
N ASN A 17 13.60 16.91 -14.19
CA ASN A 17 13.70 18.08 -13.33
C ASN A 17 15.14 18.31 -12.84
N GLU A 18 15.35 19.33 -12.00
CA GLU A 18 16.64 19.66 -11.38
C GLU A 18 17.25 18.50 -10.57
N GLU A 19 16.40 17.62 -10.04
CA GLU A 19 16.79 16.43 -9.28
C GLU A 19 17.10 15.20 -10.18
N LYS A 20 17.16 15.39 -11.50
CA LYS A 20 17.27 14.34 -12.53
C LYS A 20 16.11 13.34 -12.56
N LYS A 21 14.99 13.64 -11.92
CA LYS A 21 13.79 12.79 -11.93
C LYS A 21 12.99 13.01 -13.20
N ASN A 22 12.72 11.92 -13.90
CA ASN A 22 11.76 11.91 -15.01
C ASN A 22 10.33 11.68 -14.49
N VAL A 23 9.36 11.70 -15.40
CA VAL A 23 7.94 11.51 -15.06
C VAL A 23 7.64 10.17 -14.37
N ILE A 24 8.43 9.11 -14.64
CA ILE A 24 8.29 7.81 -13.96
C ILE A 24 8.65 7.94 -12.47
N LEU A 25 9.82 8.53 -12.18
CA LEU A 25 10.31 8.74 -10.82
C LEU A 25 9.36 9.64 -10.03
N LEU A 26 8.89 10.73 -10.64
CA LEU A 26 7.95 11.66 -10.02
C LEU A 26 6.59 11.03 -9.73
N ALA A 27 6.03 10.26 -10.66
CA ALA A 27 4.77 9.55 -10.44
C ALA A 27 4.89 8.57 -9.26
N VAL A 28 6.06 7.94 -9.10
CA VAL A 28 6.29 6.98 -8.03
C VAL A 28 6.47 7.61 -6.67
N GLU A 29 7.31 8.63 -6.59
CA GLU A 29 7.56 9.39 -5.37
C GLU A 29 6.27 9.99 -4.81
N ASN A 30 5.44 10.58 -5.68
CA ASN A 30 4.21 11.28 -5.28
C ASN A 30 2.98 10.37 -5.16
N ARG A 31 3.16 9.04 -5.17
CA ARG A 31 2.08 8.05 -5.04
C ARG A 31 0.92 8.34 -6.00
N GLN A 32 1.19 8.36 -7.30
CA GLN A 32 0.19 8.60 -8.35
C GLN A 32 -0.10 7.32 -9.16
N PRO A 33 -0.92 6.37 -8.66
CA PRO A 33 -1.15 5.08 -9.31
C PRO A 33 -1.69 5.20 -10.73
N GLU A 34 -2.65 6.07 -10.97
CA GLU A 34 -3.28 6.24 -12.28
C GLU A 34 -2.29 6.74 -13.33
N VAL A 35 -1.45 7.70 -12.96
CA VAL A 35 -0.39 8.23 -13.83
C VAL A 35 0.67 7.16 -14.07
N TYR A 36 1.09 6.43 -13.04
CA TYR A 36 2.08 5.38 -13.18
C TYR A 36 1.57 4.20 -14.03
N GLU A 37 0.31 3.81 -13.88
CA GLU A 37 -0.32 2.76 -14.69
C GLU A 37 -0.34 3.13 -16.18
N LEU A 38 -0.70 4.38 -16.49
CA LEU A 38 -0.63 4.90 -17.86
C LEU A 38 0.79 4.80 -18.44
N LEU A 39 1.80 5.16 -17.65
CA LEU A 39 3.20 5.10 -18.06
C LEU A 39 3.67 3.65 -18.26
N VAL A 40 3.27 2.73 -17.39
CA VAL A 40 3.57 1.28 -17.50
C VAL A 40 2.95 0.69 -18.77
N LYS A 41 1.72 1.09 -19.14
CA LYS A 41 1.09 0.66 -20.40
C LYS A 41 1.90 1.06 -21.65
N ARG A 42 2.71 2.12 -21.56
CA ARG A 42 3.59 2.61 -22.64
C ARG A 42 5.03 2.05 -22.56
N LYS A 43 5.33 1.20 -21.58
CA LYS A 43 6.68 0.71 -21.27
C LYS A 43 7.40 0.05 -22.46
N PHE A 44 6.68 -0.74 -23.27
CA PHE A 44 7.27 -1.49 -24.40
C PHE A 44 8.00 -0.63 -25.43
N GLN A 45 7.68 0.66 -25.51
CA GLN A 45 8.30 1.57 -26.47
C GLN A 45 9.58 2.22 -25.93
N LYS A 46 9.80 2.27 -24.60
CA LYS A 46 10.85 3.07 -23.96
C LYS A 46 11.32 2.49 -22.62
N GLU A 47 11.88 1.28 -22.64
CA GLU A 47 12.36 0.60 -21.44
C GLU A 47 13.50 1.34 -20.70
N SER A 48 14.34 2.09 -21.43
CA SER A 48 15.42 2.89 -20.85
C SER A 48 14.92 3.96 -19.86
N VAL A 49 13.71 4.46 -20.03
CA VAL A 49 13.12 5.50 -19.17
C VAL A 49 12.81 4.95 -17.77
N PHE A 50 12.48 3.66 -17.68
CA PHE A 50 12.25 2.96 -16.42
C PHE A 50 13.55 2.65 -15.66
N ARG A 51 14.70 2.74 -16.34
CA ARG A 51 16.03 2.56 -15.75
C ARG A 51 16.64 3.87 -15.22
N ALA A 52 15.90 4.99 -15.31
CA ALA A 52 16.37 6.26 -14.80
C ALA A 52 16.55 6.24 -13.27
N VAL A 53 17.52 7.01 -12.81
CA VAL A 53 17.79 7.30 -11.40
C VAL A 53 17.83 8.80 -11.17
N ASP A 54 17.50 9.23 -9.96
CA ASP A 54 17.64 10.62 -9.52
C ASP A 54 19.12 11.00 -9.24
N ASN A 55 19.34 12.22 -8.77
CA ASN A 55 20.67 12.74 -8.39
C ASN A 55 21.36 11.97 -7.24
N LYS A 56 20.67 11.07 -6.54
CA LYS A 56 21.20 10.26 -5.43
C LYS A 56 21.31 8.78 -5.81
N GLY A 57 21.15 8.45 -7.10
CA GLY A 57 21.13 7.08 -7.58
C GLY A 57 19.87 6.29 -7.21
N ASN A 58 18.81 6.95 -6.72
CA ASN A 58 17.55 6.27 -6.41
C ASN A 58 16.80 5.94 -7.70
N SER A 59 16.60 4.64 -7.94
CA SER A 59 15.63 4.17 -8.94
C SER A 59 14.20 4.38 -8.45
N ALA A 60 13.19 4.21 -9.31
CA ALA A 60 11.81 4.34 -8.84
C ALA A 60 11.46 3.31 -7.75
N LEU A 61 12.15 2.17 -7.71
CA LEU A 61 11.95 1.19 -6.64
C LEU A 61 12.43 1.72 -5.28
N HIS A 62 13.52 2.50 -5.24
CA HIS A 62 13.95 3.21 -4.03
C HIS A 62 12.91 4.27 -3.61
N LEU A 63 12.38 5.04 -4.56
CA LEU A 63 11.36 6.07 -4.27
C LEU A 63 10.03 5.46 -3.80
N ALA A 64 9.66 4.28 -4.31
CA ALA A 64 8.51 3.51 -3.82
C ALA A 64 8.77 2.91 -2.44
N ALA A 65 10.04 2.71 -2.06
CA ALA A 65 10.44 2.13 -0.78
C ALA A 65 10.45 3.15 0.37
N MET A 66 10.61 4.43 0.07
CA MET A 66 10.59 5.50 1.07
C MET A 66 9.17 5.74 1.55
N LEU A 67 8.98 5.98 2.85
CA LEU A 67 7.68 6.40 3.37
C LEU A 67 7.43 7.86 2.97
N SER A 68 6.40 8.11 2.16
CA SER A 68 6.10 9.47 1.71
C SER A 68 5.31 10.23 2.77
N ASN A 69 5.69 11.49 3.00
CA ASN A 69 4.89 12.43 3.81
C ASN A 69 3.63 12.89 3.07
N TYR A 70 3.56 12.64 1.76
CA TYR A 70 2.43 12.97 0.91
C TYR A 70 1.51 11.76 0.77
N GLN A 71 0.37 11.81 1.45
CA GLN A 71 -0.72 10.86 1.29
C GLN A 71 -1.87 11.56 0.56
N PRO A 72 -2.08 11.27 -0.75
CA PRO A 72 -3.15 11.92 -1.51
C PRO A 72 -4.56 11.53 -1.01
N TRP A 73 -4.66 10.45 -0.23
CA TRP A 73 -5.90 9.89 0.28
C TRP A 73 -5.77 9.59 1.77
N HIS A 74 -6.87 9.75 2.50
CA HIS A 74 -6.94 9.46 3.93
C HIS A 74 -7.11 7.95 4.16
N ILE A 75 -6.03 7.23 4.49
CA ILE A 75 -6.11 5.80 4.82
C ILE A 75 -6.51 5.64 6.29
N PRO A 76 -7.61 4.94 6.60
CA PRO A 76 -8.02 4.76 7.99
C PRO A 76 -7.13 3.74 8.70
N GLY A 77 -6.25 4.22 9.58
CA GLY A 77 -5.48 3.38 10.50
C GLY A 77 -4.18 2.81 9.91
N ALA A 78 -3.19 2.66 10.80
CA ALA A 78 -1.82 2.30 10.43
C ALA A 78 -1.68 0.95 9.71
N ALA A 79 -2.59 0.01 9.95
CA ALA A 79 -2.54 -1.30 9.30
C ALA A 79 -2.92 -1.23 7.81
N LEU A 80 -3.97 -0.46 7.49
CA LEU A 80 -4.40 -0.26 6.11
C LEU A 80 -3.39 0.62 5.36
N GLU A 81 -2.78 1.59 6.05
CA GLU A 81 -1.67 2.38 5.53
C GLU A 81 -0.48 1.49 5.13
N MET A 82 -0.05 0.60 6.04
CA MET A 82 1.00 -0.37 5.74
C MET A 82 0.64 -1.31 4.58
N GLN A 83 -0.61 -1.78 4.54
CA GLN A 83 -1.08 -2.65 3.47
C GLN A 83 -1.02 -1.95 2.11
N TRP A 84 -1.38 -0.66 2.07
CA TRP A 84 -1.32 0.14 0.86
C TRP A 84 0.13 0.36 0.40
N GLU A 85 1.02 0.80 1.29
CA GLU A 85 2.45 1.00 0.97
C GLU A 85 3.09 -0.30 0.45
N MET A 86 2.76 -1.45 1.04
CA MET A 86 3.24 -2.74 0.55
C MET A 86 2.70 -3.08 -0.84
N LYS A 87 1.42 -2.81 -1.12
CA LYS A 87 0.83 -3.03 -2.45
C LYS A 87 1.48 -2.11 -3.48
N TRP A 88 1.70 -0.84 -3.12
CA TRP A 88 2.36 0.14 -3.96
C TRP A 88 3.78 -0.28 -4.32
N TYR A 89 4.59 -0.62 -3.33
CA TYR A 89 5.96 -1.10 -3.53
C TYR A 89 6.00 -2.35 -4.42
N LYS A 90 5.11 -3.32 -4.19
CA LYS A 90 5.01 -4.54 -5.04
C LYS A 90 4.61 -4.21 -6.47
N TYR A 91 3.67 -3.28 -6.67
CA TYR A 91 3.24 -2.87 -8.00
C TYR A 91 4.40 -2.27 -8.80
N VAL A 92 5.11 -1.31 -8.22
CA VAL A 92 6.31 -0.70 -8.83
C VAL A 92 7.42 -1.73 -9.06
N LYS A 93 7.63 -2.65 -8.11
CA LYS A 93 8.62 -3.72 -8.27
C LYS A 93 8.32 -4.59 -9.49
N ASN A 94 7.08 -5.01 -9.65
CA ASN A 94 6.67 -5.92 -10.71
C ASN A 94 6.70 -5.27 -12.10
N SER A 95 6.61 -3.96 -12.18
CA SER A 95 6.74 -3.20 -13.44
C SER A 95 8.18 -2.80 -13.77
N MET A 96 9.15 -3.02 -12.90
CA MET A 96 10.55 -2.62 -13.09
C MET A 96 11.46 -3.76 -13.59
N PRO A 97 12.54 -3.43 -14.32
CA PRO A 97 13.57 -4.41 -14.67
C PRO A 97 14.17 -5.10 -13.43
N PRO A 98 14.39 -6.43 -13.45
CA PRO A 98 14.85 -7.18 -12.28
C PRO A 98 16.22 -6.74 -11.73
N ASP A 99 17.09 -6.20 -12.58
CA ASP A 99 18.41 -5.73 -12.18
C ASP A 99 18.36 -4.57 -11.18
N LEU A 100 17.24 -3.82 -11.13
CA LEU A 100 17.05 -2.73 -10.17
C LEU A 100 16.66 -3.21 -8.77
N PHE A 101 16.40 -4.51 -8.57
CA PHE A 101 15.93 -5.02 -7.27
C PHE A 101 17.05 -5.05 -6.22
N SER A 102 18.28 -5.21 -6.67
CA SER A 102 19.51 -5.21 -5.87
C SER A 102 20.43 -4.04 -6.22
N HIS A 103 19.94 -3.06 -6.98
CA HIS A 103 20.67 -1.82 -7.25
C HIS A 103 20.85 -1.04 -5.95
N HIS A 104 22.06 -0.53 -5.72
CA HIS A 104 22.38 0.29 -4.57
C HIS A 104 22.32 1.76 -4.98
N ASN A 105 21.72 2.60 -4.15
CA ASN A 105 21.81 4.05 -4.33
C ASN A 105 23.19 4.57 -3.89
N GLU A 106 23.43 5.87 -4.01
CA GLU A 106 24.70 6.49 -3.60
C GLU A 106 25.00 6.38 -2.10
N SER A 107 23.99 6.02 -1.29
CA SER A 107 24.13 5.74 0.13
C SER A 107 24.34 4.25 0.43
N GLU A 108 24.59 3.42 -0.59
CA GLU A 108 24.82 1.98 -0.50
C GLU A 108 23.63 1.19 0.09
N PHE A 109 22.40 1.68 -0.10
CA PHE A 109 21.19 0.96 0.31
C PHE A 109 20.43 0.40 -0.89
N THR A 110 19.89 -0.79 -0.72
CA THR A 110 18.93 -1.39 -1.66
C THR A 110 17.50 -0.90 -1.38
N PRO A 111 16.57 -0.99 -2.36
CA PRO A 111 15.17 -0.64 -2.12
C PRO A 111 14.51 -1.45 -1.00
N LYS A 112 14.90 -2.71 -0.83
CA LYS A 112 14.35 -3.59 0.21
C LYS A 112 14.76 -3.13 1.61
N GLU A 113 16.01 -2.71 1.78
CA GLU A 113 16.51 -2.19 3.05
C GLU A 113 15.81 -0.88 3.41
N ILE A 114 15.70 0.04 2.45
CA ILE A 114 14.95 1.29 2.63
C ILE A 114 13.51 1.01 3.04
N PHE A 115 12.81 0.09 2.36
CA PHE A 115 11.41 -0.22 2.68
C PHE A 115 11.27 -0.76 4.11
N THR A 116 12.18 -1.65 4.51
CA THR A 116 12.16 -2.28 5.84
C THR A 116 12.38 -1.25 6.93
N GLU A 117 13.36 -0.37 6.75
CA GLU A 117 13.72 0.64 7.74
C GLU A 117 12.63 1.73 7.84
N ALA A 118 12.24 2.32 6.70
CA ALA A 118 11.30 3.43 6.65
C ALA A 118 9.90 3.07 7.15
N HIS A 119 9.49 1.79 7.05
CA HIS A 119 8.17 1.33 7.46
C HIS A 119 8.15 0.60 8.81
N SER A 120 9.29 0.51 9.52
CA SER A 120 9.42 -0.27 10.76
C SER A 120 8.40 0.13 11.84
N ASP A 121 8.20 1.43 12.06
CA ASP A 121 7.22 1.92 13.03
C ASP A 121 5.78 1.80 12.54
N LEU A 122 5.56 1.91 11.23
CA LEU A 122 4.24 1.68 10.64
C LEU A 122 3.79 0.23 10.82
N VAL A 123 4.70 -0.73 10.66
CA VAL A 123 4.45 -2.16 10.96
C VAL A 123 4.07 -2.36 12.42
N LYS A 124 4.80 -1.77 13.37
CA LYS A 124 4.48 -1.87 14.80
C LYS A 124 3.10 -1.29 15.12
N ARG A 125 2.79 -0.09 14.62
CA ARG A 125 1.49 0.57 14.81
C ARG A 125 0.36 -0.22 14.12
N GLY A 126 0.60 -0.74 12.93
CA GLY A 126 -0.32 -1.59 12.20
C GLY A 126 -0.66 -2.87 12.96
N GLY A 127 0.34 -3.53 13.56
CA GLY A 127 0.13 -4.69 14.42
C GLY A 127 -0.75 -4.38 15.64
N LYS A 128 -0.49 -3.26 16.33
CA LYS A 128 -1.33 -2.78 17.45
C LYS A 128 -2.76 -2.48 17.02
N TRP A 129 -2.93 -1.81 15.87
CA TRP A 129 -4.24 -1.49 15.31
C TRP A 129 -5.04 -2.75 14.99
N LEU A 130 -4.44 -3.73 14.30
CA LEU A 130 -5.10 -5.00 13.98
C LEU A 130 -5.52 -5.76 15.23
N ASN A 131 -4.67 -5.82 16.25
CA ASN A 131 -5.00 -6.50 17.50
C ASN A 131 -6.19 -5.84 18.22
N SER A 132 -6.21 -4.50 18.27
CA SER A 132 -7.30 -3.74 18.91
C SER A 132 -8.62 -3.85 18.15
N THR A 133 -8.58 -3.84 16.82
CA THR A 133 -9.76 -4.03 15.97
C THR A 133 -10.31 -5.45 16.08
N SER A 134 -9.43 -6.47 16.09
CA SER A 134 -9.81 -7.88 16.22
C SER A 134 -10.49 -8.18 17.56
N THR A 135 -9.93 -7.66 18.66
CA THR A 135 -10.51 -7.81 20.00
C THR A 135 -11.88 -7.15 20.10
N SER A 136 -12.02 -5.92 19.59
CA SER A 136 -13.32 -5.21 19.54
C SER A 136 -14.36 -5.96 18.71
N CYS A 137 -13.97 -6.46 17.52
CA CYS A 137 -14.86 -7.23 16.64
C CYS A 137 -15.32 -8.54 17.29
N SER A 138 -14.41 -9.22 18.00
CA SER A 138 -14.73 -10.46 18.72
C SER A 138 -15.78 -10.22 19.80
N LEU A 139 -15.65 -9.14 20.58
CA LEU A 139 -16.64 -8.76 21.60
C LEU A 139 -18.02 -8.48 20.99
N VAL A 140 -18.09 -7.71 19.90
CA VAL A 140 -19.34 -7.43 19.20
C VAL A 140 -19.97 -8.71 18.65
N SER A 141 -19.16 -9.59 18.06
CA SER A 141 -19.61 -10.89 17.53
C SER A 141 -20.17 -11.77 18.64
N THR A 142 -19.52 -11.83 19.80
CA THR A 142 -20.02 -12.57 20.96
C THR A 142 -21.39 -12.06 21.41
N LEU A 143 -21.60 -10.74 21.46
CA LEU A 143 -22.89 -10.14 21.82
C LEU A 143 -24.00 -10.47 20.82
N ILE A 144 -23.69 -10.43 19.52
CA ILE A 144 -24.62 -10.80 18.44
C ILE A 144 -25.01 -12.27 18.57
N CYS A 145 -24.02 -13.16 18.66
CA CYS A 145 -24.25 -14.60 18.83
C CYS A 145 -25.10 -14.89 20.07
N PHE A 146 -24.78 -14.25 21.20
CA PHE A 146 -25.53 -14.39 22.44
C PHE A 146 -27.00 -13.94 22.28
N ARG A 147 -27.23 -12.77 21.66
CA ARG A 147 -28.59 -12.27 21.40
C ARG A 147 -29.43 -13.25 20.58
N HIS A 148 -28.83 -13.86 19.55
CA HIS A 148 -29.51 -14.87 18.73
C HIS A 148 -29.78 -16.16 19.51
N ILE A 149 -28.81 -16.65 20.29
CA ILE A 149 -29.00 -17.85 21.14
C ILE A 149 -30.15 -17.63 22.13
N CYS A 150 -30.20 -16.48 22.82
CA CYS A 150 -31.30 -16.17 23.74
C CYS A 150 -32.66 -16.06 23.04
N HIS A 151 -32.71 -15.52 21.82
CA HIS A 151 -33.95 -15.42 21.06
C HIS A 151 -34.46 -16.79 20.59
N CYS A 152 -33.59 -17.65 20.08
CA CYS A 152 -33.96 -19.02 19.71
C CYS A 152 -34.45 -19.81 20.93
N ALA A 153 -33.82 -19.62 22.11
CA ALA A 153 -34.26 -20.27 23.34
C ALA A 153 -35.66 -19.83 23.80
N SER A 154 -36.08 -18.58 23.53
CA SER A 154 -37.43 -18.10 23.85
C SER A 154 -38.52 -18.59 22.89
N ASP A 155 -38.15 -18.97 21.68
CA ASP A 155 -39.10 -19.41 20.63
C ASP A 155 -39.42 -20.92 20.71
N PHE A 156 -38.79 -21.66 21.63
CA PHE A 156 -39.19 -23.01 22.02
C PHE A 156 -40.10 -22.96 23.26
N PRO A 157 -41.44 -23.05 23.11
CA PRO A 157 -42.34 -23.12 24.25
C PRO A 157 -42.30 -24.55 24.82
N GLY A 158 -41.47 -24.78 25.84
CA GLY A 158 -41.56 -26.02 26.62
C GLY A 158 -40.27 -26.52 27.25
N ALA A 159 -39.77 -25.85 28.28
CA ALA A 159 -38.89 -26.46 29.29
C ALA A 159 -38.81 -25.61 30.56
N VAL A 160 -39.95 -25.17 31.11
CA VAL A 160 -40.03 -24.76 32.52
C VAL A 160 -41.25 -25.47 33.11
N SER A 161 -41.10 -26.78 33.36
CA SER A 161 -41.90 -27.45 34.37
C SER A 161 -41.06 -27.44 35.64
N GLY A 162 -41.33 -26.46 36.50
CA GLY A 162 -40.84 -26.48 37.86
C GLY A 162 -41.62 -27.52 38.65
N ASP A 163 -41.03 -28.69 38.87
CA ASP A 163 -41.54 -29.62 39.86
C ASP A 163 -41.03 -29.18 41.25
N SER A 164 -41.76 -28.23 41.82
CA SER A 164 -41.76 -27.94 43.25
C SER A 164 -43.11 -28.36 43.81
N HIS A 165 -43.26 -29.63 44.19
CA HIS A 165 -44.33 -30.05 45.08
C HIS A 165 -43.85 -31.19 46.00
N LEU A 166 -44.04 -30.92 47.30
CA LEU A 166 -44.33 -31.82 48.43
C LEU A 166 -44.57 -33.30 48.09
#